data_AF-A0AA36GNJ4-F1
#
_entry.id   AF-A0AA36GNJ4-F1
#
_cell.length_a   1.000
_cell.length_b   1.000
_cell.length_c   1.000
_cell.angle_alpha   90.00
_cell.angle_beta   90.00
_cell.angle_gamma   90.00
#
_symmetry.space_group_name_H-M   'P 1'
#
loop_
_entity.id
_entity.type
_entity.pdbx_description
1 polymer ?
#
loop_
_entity_poly.entity_id
_entity_poly.type
_entity_poly.pdbx_seq_one_letter_code
_entity_poly.pdbx_strand_id
1 'polypeptide(L)'
;MSTMWRKTYNYEYNLFFHWRKTCQYLVEGSILKMFVRLSVECPGSVNWRDKLDVIFTRLIRSFRLGNVVGLCQHFNLEGASGFITYVMGTECHDELMEKLKSVFLLVESYLHPSNHGMHTQNLLMFMNKLSLCLLSRVKRERMEKTSNKQRTFIKIPCSMRLSQAQLDQFVTLMLPCLKLAMFSKARNEFVAPIVKCCCSISPKIVLPAVMDIYPALETLTEPHRLLQALQMGRHSVNLMNSLLPGLDQNDMGKCLTTFQIVGVLVNLIPLVDCSEAIFLRSDLSEDEKELCSATANFDSIIAMFMDKLLSIMTEYGEAAVFTVFELEVDQSLNEIINVME
;
A
#
# COMPACT_ATOMS: atom_id res chain seq x y z
N MET A 1 -28.75 -2.96 30.45
CA MET A 1 -27.97 -2.43 29.29
C MET A 1 -27.92 -0.90 29.25
N SER A 2 -29.00 -0.12 29.46
CA SER A 2 -29.02 1.36 29.33
C SER A 2 -28.13 2.16 30.31
N THR A 3 -27.77 1.61 31.47
CA THR A 3 -26.95 2.30 32.49
C THR A 3 -25.44 2.28 32.22
N MET A 4 -24.95 1.34 31.41
CA MET A 4 -23.53 1.28 31.03
C MET A 4 -23.21 2.34 29.96
N TRP A 5 -24.13 2.53 28.99
CA TRP A 5 -24.02 3.50 27.91
C TRP A 5 -23.94 4.96 28.39
N ARG A 6 -24.72 5.32 29.42
CA ARG A 6 -24.64 6.67 30.03
C ARG A 6 -23.31 6.94 30.73
N LYS A 7 -22.62 5.90 31.22
CA LYS A 7 -21.29 6.06 31.82
C LYS A 7 -20.23 6.28 30.74
N THR A 8 -20.23 5.51 29.65
CA THR A 8 -19.28 5.65 28.54
C THR A 8 -19.29 7.06 27.93
N TYR A 9 -20.49 7.60 27.66
CA TYR A 9 -20.66 8.95 27.10
C TYR A 9 -20.10 10.07 28.01
N ASN A 10 -20.22 9.91 29.32
CA ASN A 10 -19.74 10.89 30.30
C ASN A 10 -18.20 10.83 30.46
N TYR A 11 -17.60 9.64 30.28
CA TYR A 11 -16.14 9.51 30.21
C TYR A 11 -15.57 10.09 28.91
N GLU A 12 -16.24 9.90 27.77
CA GLU A 12 -15.82 10.44 26.46
C GLU A 12 -15.75 11.97 26.44
N TYR A 13 -16.75 12.65 27.03
CA TYR A 13 -16.78 14.12 27.07
C TYR A 13 -15.64 14.70 27.92
N ASN A 14 -15.39 14.10 29.10
CA ASN A 14 -14.31 14.52 30.00
C ASN A 14 -12.92 14.28 29.39
N LEU A 15 -12.74 13.16 28.70
CA LEU A 15 -11.49 12.79 28.05
C LEU A 15 -11.20 13.65 26.81
N PHE A 16 -12.24 13.98 26.03
CA PHE A 16 -12.12 14.90 24.90
C PHE A 16 -11.82 16.34 25.35
N PHE A 17 -12.49 16.80 26.40
CA PHE A 17 -12.23 18.12 26.99
C PHE A 17 -10.78 18.21 27.51
N HIS A 18 -10.28 17.16 28.15
CA HIS A 18 -8.86 17.06 28.54
C HIS A 18 -7.94 17.01 27.31
N TRP A 19 -8.24 16.22 26.28
CA TRP A 19 -7.43 16.17 25.05
C TRP A 19 -7.35 17.51 24.31
N ARG A 20 -8.40 18.33 24.38
CA ARG A 20 -8.41 19.69 23.81
C ARG A 20 -7.59 20.68 24.64
N LYS A 21 -7.53 20.51 25.97
CA LYS A 21 -6.79 21.41 26.88
C LYS A 21 -5.33 21.00 27.13
N THR A 22 -5.02 19.70 27.06
CA THR A 22 -3.71 19.17 27.44
C THR A 22 -2.85 18.98 26.18
N CYS A 23 -2.03 19.98 25.87
CA CYS A 23 -1.04 19.96 24.79
C CYS A 23 0.22 19.15 25.18
N GLN A 24 0.08 17.90 25.59
CA GLN A 24 1.23 17.00 25.76
C GLN A 24 1.13 15.83 24.78
N TYR A 25 2.11 15.74 23.88
CA TYR A 25 2.21 14.73 22.81
C TYR A 25 2.06 13.28 23.34
N LEU A 26 2.63 12.98 24.51
CA LEU A 26 2.59 11.66 25.14
C LEU A 26 1.17 11.24 25.55
N VAL A 27 0.39 12.19 26.09
CA VAL A 27 -0.99 11.94 26.53
C VAL A 27 -1.91 11.79 25.32
N GLU A 28 -1.71 12.63 24.31
CA GLU A 28 -2.46 12.57 23.05
C GLU A 28 -2.32 11.21 22.34
N GLY A 29 -1.10 10.70 22.19
CA GLY A 29 -0.89 9.40 21.57
C GLY A 29 -1.63 8.27 22.29
N SER A 30 -1.71 8.34 23.62
CA SER A 30 -2.41 7.35 24.45
C SER A 30 -3.92 7.46 24.32
N ILE A 31 -4.47 8.69 24.28
CA ILE A 31 -5.90 8.93 24.07
C ILE A 31 -6.33 8.44 22.69
N LEU A 32 -5.56 8.74 21.64
CA LEU A 32 -5.90 8.31 20.30
C LEU A 32 -5.86 6.79 20.16
N LYS A 33 -4.87 6.12 20.77
CA LYS A 33 -4.82 4.66 20.87
C LYS A 33 -6.06 4.10 21.57
N MET A 34 -6.55 4.77 22.61
CA MET A 34 -7.78 4.36 23.30
C MET A 34 -9.01 4.49 22.39
N PHE A 35 -9.14 5.57 21.61
CA PHE A 35 -10.23 5.73 20.64
C PHE A 35 -10.22 4.64 19.57
N VAL A 36 -9.03 4.29 19.06
CA VAL A 36 -8.86 3.17 18.13
C VAL A 36 -9.30 1.87 18.79
N ARG A 37 -8.80 1.59 20.00
CA ARG A 37 -9.15 0.35 20.72
C ARG A 37 -10.65 0.25 20.98
N LEU A 38 -11.29 1.35 21.38
CA LEU A 38 -12.73 1.41 21.60
C LEU A 38 -13.50 1.15 20.30
N SER A 39 -13.06 1.72 19.17
CA SER A 39 -13.68 1.51 17.86
C SER A 39 -13.49 0.07 17.34
N VAL A 40 -12.36 -0.56 17.65
CA VAL A 40 -12.02 -1.94 17.29
C VAL A 40 -12.86 -2.96 18.06
N GLU A 41 -13.00 -2.75 19.38
CA GLU A 41 -13.64 -3.67 20.31
C GLU A 41 -15.15 -3.43 20.46
N CYS A 42 -15.61 -2.19 20.23
CA CYS A 42 -17.01 -1.79 20.33
C CYS A 42 -17.49 -1.06 19.06
N PRO A 43 -17.57 -1.73 17.89
CA PRO A 43 -17.97 -1.08 16.64
C PRO A 43 -19.36 -0.45 16.73
N GLY A 44 -19.50 0.81 16.31
CA GLY A 44 -20.79 1.52 16.26
C GLY A 44 -21.33 1.98 17.62
N SER A 45 -20.58 1.78 18.70
CA SER A 45 -20.97 2.18 20.05
C SER A 45 -20.80 3.67 20.35
N VAL A 46 -19.96 4.35 19.56
CA VAL A 46 -19.57 5.75 19.76
C VAL A 46 -19.80 6.51 18.47
N ASN A 47 -20.48 7.65 18.57
CA ASN A 47 -20.60 8.59 17.46
C ASN A 47 -19.38 9.52 17.48
N TRP A 48 -18.54 9.41 16.45
CA TRP A 48 -17.28 10.15 16.34
C TRP A 48 -17.40 11.47 15.57
N ARG A 49 -18.60 11.87 15.14
CA ARG A 49 -18.83 13.04 14.26
C ARG A 49 -18.16 14.30 14.78
N ASP A 50 -18.35 14.62 16.05
CA ASP A 50 -17.81 15.83 16.68
C ASP A 50 -16.28 15.82 16.88
N LYS A 51 -15.63 14.68 16.62
CA LYS A 51 -14.18 14.50 16.70
C LYS A 51 -13.49 14.61 15.35
N LEU A 52 -14.22 14.44 14.26
CA LEU A 52 -13.66 14.40 12.90
C LEU A 52 -12.86 15.68 12.61
N ASP A 53 -13.43 16.86 12.83
CA ASP A 53 -12.74 18.13 12.56
C ASP A 53 -11.42 18.27 13.33
N VAL A 54 -11.40 17.85 14.59
CA VAL A 54 -10.20 17.93 15.42
C VAL A 54 -9.12 16.98 14.90
N ILE A 55 -9.49 15.74 14.58
CA ILE A 55 -8.56 14.73 14.05
C ILE A 55 -7.98 15.19 12.71
N PHE A 56 -8.82 15.61 11.77
CA PHE A 56 -8.38 16.03 10.44
C PHE A 56 -7.54 17.32 10.48
N THR A 57 -7.90 18.28 11.34
CA THR A 57 -7.09 19.49 11.51
C THR A 57 -5.70 19.17 12.07
N ARG A 58 -5.61 18.28 13.07
CA ARG A 58 -4.31 17.84 13.62
C ARG A 58 -3.51 17.03 12.60
N LEU A 59 -4.18 16.18 11.83
CA LEU A 59 -3.57 15.42 10.74
C LEU A 59 -2.92 16.36 9.70
N ILE A 60 -3.67 17.34 9.17
CA ILE A 60 -3.14 18.29 8.17
C ILE A 60 -1.94 19.06 8.73
N ARG A 61 -2.01 19.52 9.98
CA ARG A 61 -0.89 20.22 10.65
C ARG A 61 0.36 19.34 10.78
N SER A 62 0.19 18.03 10.98
CA SER A 62 1.30 17.09 11.11
C SER A 62 2.05 16.83 9.80
N PHE A 63 1.45 17.13 8.65
CA PHE A 63 2.13 17.03 7.36
C PHE A 63 3.16 18.14 7.13
N ARG A 64 3.19 19.18 7.97
CA ARG A 64 4.17 20.29 7.87
C ARG A 64 4.19 20.92 6.46
N LEU A 65 2.99 21.18 5.94
CA LEU A 65 2.80 21.83 4.65
C LEU A 65 3.26 23.29 4.76
N GLY A 66 4.40 23.63 4.15
CA GLY A 66 5.00 24.96 4.20
C GLY A 66 5.66 25.32 5.54
N ASN A 67 6.21 26.53 5.62
CA ASN A 67 6.92 27.03 6.80
C ASN A 67 5.95 27.69 7.79
N VAL A 68 5.21 26.88 8.55
CA VAL A 68 4.27 27.38 9.57
C VAL A 68 4.91 27.32 10.95
N VAL A 69 5.32 28.46 11.48
CA VAL A 69 5.93 28.59 12.81
C VAL A 69 4.84 28.69 13.88
N GLY A 70 5.01 28.00 15.01
CA GLY A 70 4.15 28.17 16.21
C GLY A 70 2.94 27.24 16.34
N LEU A 71 2.74 26.28 15.42
CA LEU A 71 1.69 25.26 15.55
C LEU A 71 2.27 23.89 15.98
N CYS A 72 1.49 23.10 16.72
CA CYS A 72 1.84 21.71 17.00
C CYS A 72 1.82 20.89 15.70
N GLN A 73 3.00 20.46 15.25
CA GLN A 73 3.22 19.68 14.03
C GLN A 73 3.46 18.19 14.32
N HIS A 74 3.21 17.75 15.56
CA HIS A 74 3.37 16.36 15.97
C HIS A 74 2.01 15.73 16.15
N PHE A 75 1.78 14.59 15.49
CA PHE A 75 0.55 13.83 15.60
C PHE A 75 0.85 12.35 15.41
N ASN A 76 0.15 11.49 16.14
CA ASN A 76 0.33 10.05 16.01
C ASN A 76 -0.39 9.55 14.75
N LEU A 77 0.34 9.48 13.62
CA LEU A 77 -0.20 9.06 12.33
C LEU A 77 -0.74 7.63 12.33
N GLU A 78 -0.17 6.74 13.13
CA GLU A 78 -0.66 5.36 13.27
C GLU A 78 -2.02 5.32 13.97
N GLY A 79 -2.15 6.03 15.10
CA GLY A 79 -3.42 6.16 15.80
C GLY A 79 -4.48 6.86 14.95
N ALA A 80 -4.09 7.89 14.19
CA ALA A 80 -4.99 8.59 13.28
C ALA A 80 -5.48 7.68 12.14
N SER A 81 -4.57 6.90 11.55
CA SER A 81 -4.88 5.92 10.51
C SER A 81 -5.83 4.84 11.02
N GLY A 82 -5.59 4.32 12.22
CA GLY A 82 -6.49 3.38 12.89
C GLY A 82 -7.86 4.01 13.14
N PHE A 83 -7.91 5.23 13.66
CA PHE A 83 -9.16 5.92 13.95
C PHE A 83 -9.99 6.11 12.68
N ILE A 84 -9.40 6.73 11.64
CA ILE A 84 -10.04 6.94 10.34
C ILE A 84 -10.55 5.60 9.79
N THR A 85 -9.70 4.57 9.82
CA THR A 85 -10.06 3.24 9.32
C THR A 85 -11.28 2.68 10.01
N TYR A 86 -11.37 2.73 11.34
CA TYR A 86 -12.49 2.11 12.08
C TYR A 86 -13.75 2.99 12.15
N VAL A 87 -13.67 4.26 11.77
CA VAL A 87 -14.85 5.13 11.55
C VAL A 87 -15.51 4.87 10.19
N MET A 88 -14.77 4.36 9.18
CA MET A 88 -15.37 4.00 7.89
C MET A 88 -16.51 2.98 8.06
N GLY A 89 -17.59 3.09 7.29
CA GLY A 89 -18.76 2.21 7.43
C GLY A 89 -19.63 2.46 8.66
N THR A 90 -19.30 3.41 9.55
CA THR A 90 -20.23 3.89 10.59
C THR A 90 -21.22 4.90 10.00
N GLU A 91 -22.13 5.43 10.84
CA GLU A 91 -22.98 6.58 10.51
C GLU A 91 -22.21 7.87 10.12
N CYS A 92 -20.89 7.90 10.40
CA CYS A 92 -20.01 9.01 10.04
C CYS A 92 -19.27 8.79 8.71
N HIS A 93 -19.56 7.71 7.97
CA HIS A 93 -18.81 7.32 6.79
C HIS A 93 -18.74 8.42 5.71
N ASP A 94 -19.88 8.97 5.29
CA ASP A 94 -19.91 9.94 4.18
C ASP A 94 -19.14 11.22 4.53
N GLU A 95 -19.35 11.74 5.74
CA GLU A 95 -18.63 12.92 6.24
C GLU A 95 -17.13 12.67 6.37
N LEU A 96 -16.73 11.48 6.83
CA LEU A 96 -15.34 11.05 6.89
C LEU A 96 -14.70 11.02 5.50
N MET A 97 -15.40 10.43 4.52
CA MET A 97 -14.91 10.29 3.15
C MET A 97 -14.76 11.65 2.46
N GLU A 98 -15.68 12.60 2.69
CA GLU A 98 -15.56 13.97 2.18
C GLU A 98 -14.37 14.74 2.80
N LYS A 99 -14.13 14.59 4.11
CA LYS A 99 -12.93 15.17 4.75
C LYS A 99 -11.65 14.54 4.20
N LEU A 100 -11.64 13.22 3.99
CA LEU A 100 -10.49 12.52 3.43
C LEU A 100 -10.21 12.94 1.98
N LYS A 101 -11.25 13.11 1.17
CA LYS A 101 -11.16 13.69 -0.18
C LYS A 101 -10.55 15.08 -0.15
N SER A 102 -11.01 15.94 0.75
CA SER A 102 -10.46 17.30 0.91
C SER A 102 -8.98 17.28 1.31
N VAL A 103 -8.57 16.35 2.17
CA VAL A 103 -7.15 16.16 2.51
C VAL A 103 -6.36 15.74 1.29
N PHE A 104 -6.79 14.73 0.53
CA PHE A 104 -6.05 14.27 -0.65
C PHE A 104 -5.93 15.37 -1.72
N LEU A 105 -7.00 16.11 -1.98
CA LEU A 105 -6.97 17.27 -2.90
C LEU A 105 -6.00 18.36 -2.42
N LEU A 106 -5.95 18.63 -1.12
CA LEU A 106 -5.04 19.63 -0.54
C LEU A 106 -3.57 19.23 -0.69
N VAL A 107 -3.26 17.95 -0.50
CA VAL A 107 -1.87 17.47 -0.43
C VAL A 107 -1.32 16.96 -1.77
N GLU A 108 -2.17 16.82 -2.78
CA GLU A 108 -1.81 16.23 -4.08
C GLU A 108 -0.58 16.90 -4.70
N SER A 109 -0.57 18.23 -4.79
CA SER A 109 0.54 18.99 -5.38
C SER A 109 1.86 18.80 -4.62
N TYR A 110 1.82 18.55 -3.31
CA TYR A 110 3.01 18.31 -2.48
C TYR A 110 3.67 16.94 -2.74
N LEU A 111 2.99 16.04 -3.45
CA LEU A 111 3.52 14.74 -3.87
C LEU A 111 4.06 14.75 -5.30
N HIS A 112 4.01 15.89 -6.01
CA HIS A 112 4.63 16.03 -7.32
C HIS A 112 6.14 15.68 -7.27
N PRO A 113 6.72 15.02 -8.29
CA PRO A 113 8.13 14.60 -8.29
C PRO A 113 9.16 15.70 -8.02
N SER A 114 8.84 16.95 -8.37
CA SER A 114 9.69 18.13 -8.09
C SER A 114 9.61 18.63 -6.65
N ASN A 115 8.62 18.18 -5.88
CA ASN A 115 8.43 18.54 -4.48
C ASN A 115 8.96 17.41 -3.61
N HIS A 116 10.03 17.68 -2.87
CA HIS A 116 10.62 16.72 -1.96
C HIS A 116 10.96 17.40 -0.62
N GLY A 117 10.69 16.69 0.47
CA GLY A 117 11.08 17.12 1.80
C GLY A 117 10.34 16.36 2.89
N MET A 118 10.41 16.90 4.11
CA MET A 118 9.76 16.32 5.29
C MET A 118 8.24 16.16 5.11
N HIS A 119 7.61 17.09 4.37
CA HIS A 119 6.18 17.01 4.07
C HIS A 119 5.84 15.77 3.22
N THR A 120 6.60 15.51 2.15
CA THR A 120 6.45 14.32 1.30
C THR A 120 6.60 13.04 2.14
N GLN A 121 7.59 12.98 3.02
CA GLN A 121 7.82 11.83 3.90
C GLN A 121 6.65 11.59 4.86
N ASN A 122 6.16 12.64 5.52
CA ASN A 122 5.03 12.52 6.44
C ASN A 122 3.73 12.11 5.72
N LEU A 123 3.50 12.65 4.52
CA LEU A 123 2.35 12.32 3.69
C LEU A 123 2.37 10.84 3.27
N LEU A 124 3.49 10.36 2.75
CA LEU A 124 3.64 8.97 2.31
C LEU A 124 3.61 7.99 3.50
N MET A 125 4.19 8.37 4.64
CA MET A 125 4.06 7.60 5.87
C MET A 125 2.59 7.47 6.30
N PHE A 126 1.82 8.56 6.27
CA PHE A 126 0.39 8.53 6.58
C PHE A 126 -0.39 7.66 5.59
N MET A 127 -0.19 7.85 4.28
CA MET A 127 -0.83 7.04 3.25
C MET A 127 -0.56 5.54 3.46
N ASN A 128 0.69 5.17 3.75
CA ASN A 128 1.07 3.79 4.02
C ASN A 128 0.37 3.22 5.27
N LYS A 129 0.40 3.96 6.39
CA LYS A 129 -0.27 3.53 7.63
C LYS A 129 -1.78 3.39 7.44
N LEU A 130 -2.41 4.33 6.74
CA LEU A 130 -3.84 4.28 6.43
C LEU A 130 -4.20 3.07 5.59
N SER A 131 -3.46 2.82 4.51
CA SER A 131 -3.66 1.65 3.64
C SER A 131 -3.45 0.32 4.36
N LEU A 132 -2.42 0.22 5.22
CA LEU A 132 -2.17 -0.97 6.03
C LEU A 132 -3.26 -1.21 7.08
N CYS A 133 -3.74 -0.17 7.76
CA CYS A 133 -4.84 -0.27 8.70
C CYS A 133 -6.12 -0.74 8.00
N LEU A 134 -6.45 -0.15 6.85
CA LEU A 134 -7.63 -0.52 6.07
C LEU A 134 -7.55 -1.97 5.60
N LEU A 135 -6.43 -2.39 5.01
CA LEU A 135 -6.22 -3.77 4.57
C LEU A 135 -6.35 -4.76 5.75
N SER A 136 -5.83 -4.40 6.92
CA SER A 136 -5.94 -5.22 8.14
C SER A 136 -7.40 -5.37 8.60
N ARG A 137 -8.18 -4.28 8.57
CA ARG A 137 -9.61 -4.30 8.86
C ARG A 137 -10.36 -5.18 7.85
N VAL A 138 -10.12 -5.00 6.56
CA VAL A 138 -10.77 -5.80 5.50
C VAL A 138 -10.45 -7.28 5.64
N LYS A 139 -9.19 -7.63 5.92
CA LYS A 139 -8.79 -9.02 6.21
C LYS A 139 -9.55 -9.56 7.42
N ARG A 140 -9.67 -8.79 8.50
CA ARG A 140 -10.48 -9.20 9.67
C ARG A 140 -11.93 -9.46 9.29
N GLU A 141 -12.59 -8.52 8.59
CA GLU A 141 -13.98 -8.67 8.18
C GLU A 141 -14.21 -9.90 7.30
N ARG A 142 -13.29 -10.19 6.37
CA ARG A 142 -13.35 -11.37 5.49
C ARG A 142 -13.10 -12.67 6.27
N MET A 143 -12.09 -12.72 7.15
CA MET A 143 -11.76 -13.91 7.92
C MET A 143 -12.83 -14.27 8.97
N GLU A 144 -13.51 -13.29 9.56
CA GLU A 144 -14.63 -13.51 10.49
C GLU A 144 -15.83 -14.22 9.84
N LYS A 145 -15.91 -14.27 8.49
CA LYS A 145 -16.94 -15.04 7.78
C LYS A 145 -16.60 -16.53 7.74
N THR A 146 -15.32 -16.88 7.65
CA THR A 146 -14.86 -18.25 7.38
C THR A 146 -14.37 -18.97 8.64
N SER A 147 -13.89 -18.23 9.65
CA SER A 147 -13.28 -18.80 10.85
C SER A 147 -14.19 -18.71 12.08
N ASN A 148 -14.30 -19.82 12.82
CA ASN A 148 -15.01 -19.88 14.11
C ASN A 148 -14.20 -19.31 15.29
N LYS A 149 -12.92 -18.95 15.11
CA LYS A 149 -12.10 -18.32 16.17
C LYS A 149 -12.35 -16.81 16.20
N GLN A 150 -12.92 -16.31 17.30
CA GLN A 150 -13.09 -14.87 17.54
C GLN A 150 -11.74 -14.22 17.87
N ARG A 151 -11.33 -13.21 17.09
CA ARG A 151 -10.09 -12.44 17.32
C ARG A 151 -10.29 -11.22 18.23
N THR A 152 -11.53 -10.76 18.37
CA THR A 152 -11.95 -9.60 19.16
C THR A 152 -13.17 -9.96 19.99
N PHE A 153 -13.46 -9.15 21.01
CA PHE A 153 -14.61 -9.41 21.90
C PHE A 153 -15.94 -9.31 21.15
N ILE A 154 -16.03 -8.43 20.14
CA ILE A 154 -17.24 -8.18 19.36
C ILE A 154 -16.92 -8.28 17.86
N LYS A 155 -17.83 -8.91 17.09
CA LYS A 155 -17.76 -8.96 15.62
C LYS A 155 -18.23 -7.64 15.02
N ILE A 156 -17.68 -7.26 13.86
CA ILE A 156 -18.14 -6.06 13.16
C ILE A 156 -19.56 -6.31 12.59
N PRO A 157 -20.57 -5.48 12.95
CA PRO A 157 -21.93 -5.60 12.45
C PRO A 157 -22.00 -5.58 10.93
N CYS A 158 -22.92 -6.34 10.33
CA CYS A 158 -23.04 -6.42 8.86
C CYS A 158 -23.27 -5.05 8.21
N SER A 159 -24.03 -4.17 8.85
CA SER A 159 -24.28 -2.80 8.38
C SER A 159 -23.03 -1.91 8.35
N MET A 160 -22.01 -2.25 9.13
CA MET A 160 -20.75 -1.49 9.21
C MET A 160 -19.61 -2.07 8.38
N ARG A 161 -19.80 -3.25 7.80
CA ARG A 161 -18.76 -3.90 6.99
C ARG A 161 -18.57 -3.13 5.70
N LEU A 162 -17.30 -3.00 5.28
CA LEU A 162 -16.97 -2.23 4.09
C LEU A 162 -17.35 -3.01 2.84
N SER A 163 -18.21 -2.41 2.03
CA SER A 163 -18.53 -2.92 0.70
C SER A 163 -17.37 -2.71 -0.27
N GLN A 164 -17.32 -3.49 -1.35
CA GLN A 164 -16.29 -3.28 -2.38
C GLN A 164 -16.38 -1.88 -3.00
N ALA A 165 -17.59 -1.32 -3.17
CA ALA A 165 -17.78 0.04 -3.68
C ALA A 165 -17.14 1.12 -2.78
N GLN A 166 -17.23 0.96 -1.45
CA GLN A 166 -16.58 1.88 -0.50
C GLN A 166 -15.05 1.75 -0.51
N LEU A 167 -14.55 0.52 -0.68
CA LEU A 167 -13.11 0.28 -0.82
C LEU A 167 -12.58 0.88 -2.13
N ASP A 168 -13.32 0.71 -3.21
CA ASP A 168 -13.03 1.28 -4.53
C ASP A 168 -13.02 2.82 -4.45
N GLN A 169 -14.02 3.43 -3.80
CA GLN A 169 -14.07 4.88 -3.56
C GLN A 169 -12.82 5.37 -2.82
N PHE A 170 -12.41 4.69 -1.74
CA PHE A 170 -11.19 5.04 -1.00
C PHE A 170 -9.95 5.00 -1.90
N VAL A 171 -9.78 3.92 -2.67
CA VAL A 171 -8.62 3.76 -3.55
C VAL A 171 -8.61 4.83 -4.64
N THR A 172 -9.77 5.14 -5.24
CA THR A 172 -9.91 6.20 -6.24
C THR A 172 -9.50 7.57 -5.69
N LEU A 173 -9.85 7.90 -4.44
CA LEU A 173 -9.43 9.16 -3.80
C LEU A 173 -7.92 9.25 -3.59
N MET A 174 -7.27 8.14 -3.26
CA MET A 174 -5.82 8.09 -3.00
C MET A 174 -4.98 8.09 -4.29
N LEU A 175 -5.57 7.65 -5.40
CA LEU A 175 -4.86 7.35 -6.63
C LEU A 175 -4.11 8.54 -7.25
N PRO A 176 -4.65 9.77 -7.33
CA PRO A 176 -3.91 10.92 -7.89
C PRO A 176 -2.62 11.21 -7.12
N CYS A 177 -2.69 11.22 -5.78
CA CYS A 177 -1.55 11.36 -4.89
C CYS A 177 -0.51 10.24 -5.10
N LEU A 178 -0.99 8.99 -5.20
CA LEU A 178 -0.11 7.83 -5.41
C LEU A 178 0.59 7.88 -6.77
N LYS A 179 -0.12 8.25 -7.84
CA LYS A 179 0.45 8.41 -9.19
C LYS A 179 1.60 9.41 -9.18
N LEU A 180 1.42 10.58 -8.57
CA LEU A 180 2.48 11.58 -8.46
C LEU A 180 3.69 11.07 -7.66
N ALA A 181 3.44 10.39 -6.54
CA ALA A 181 4.49 9.83 -5.71
C ALA A 181 5.31 8.73 -6.41
N MET A 182 4.68 7.93 -7.28
CA MET A 182 5.36 6.91 -8.08
C MET A 182 6.34 7.49 -9.10
N PHE A 183 6.11 8.71 -9.60
CA PHE A 183 7.01 9.41 -10.51
C PHE A 183 8.13 10.18 -9.79
N SER A 184 8.18 10.11 -8.45
CA SER A 184 9.17 10.88 -7.69
C SER A 184 10.59 10.43 -8.02
N LYS A 185 11.48 11.41 -8.24
CA LYS A 185 12.91 11.15 -8.47
C LYS A 185 13.62 10.59 -7.22
N ALA A 186 13.06 10.85 -6.04
CA ALA A 186 13.58 10.31 -4.79
C ALA A 186 12.97 8.92 -4.56
N ARG A 187 13.80 7.90 -4.40
CA ARG A 187 13.33 6.58 -3.97
C ARG A 187 12.70 6.71 -2.59
N ASN A 188 11.41 6.45 -2.50
CA ASN A 188 10.67 6.48 -1.25
C ASN A 188 10.19 5.07 -0.90
N GLU A 189 10.62 4.59 0.27
CA GLU A 189 10.34 3.23 0.76
C GLU A 189 8.84 2.95 0.99
N PHE A 190 8.00 4.00 1.10
CA PHE A 190 6.57 3.85 1.37
C PHE A 190 5.73 3.61 0.11
N VAL A 191 6.19 4.05 -1.07
CA VAL A 191 5.37 4.01 -2.30
C VAL A 191 5.00 2.58 -2.67
N ALA A 192 5.98 1.68 -2.72
CA ALA A 192 5.77 0.29 -3.06
C ALA A 192 4.81 -0.46 -2.10
N PRO A 193 4.97 -0.36 -0.76
CA PRO A 193 4.00 -0.86 0.20
C PRO A 193 2.57 -0.32 0.00
N ILE A 194 2.42 0.97 -0.30
CA ILE A 194 1.10 1.58 -0.56
C ILE A 194 0.47 0.94 -1.80
N VAL A 195 1.21 0.87 -2.92
CA VAL A 195 0.73 0.23 -4.17
C VAL A 195 0.29 -1.21 -3.89
N LYS A 196 1.13 -2.01 -3.20
CA LYS A 196 0.79 -3.40 -2.85
C LYS A 196 -0.49 -3.50 -2.03
N CYS A 197 -0.67 -2.61 -1.05
CA CYS A 197 -1.88 -2.59 -0.22
C CYS A 197 -3.11 -2.22 -1.06
N CYS A 198 -3.04 -1.17 -1.86
CA CYS A 198 -4.14 -0.73 -2.71
C CYS A 198 -4.50 -1.81 -3.76
N CYS A 199 -3.51 -2.49 -4.36
CA CYS A 199 -3.74 -3.64 -5.24
C CYS A 199 -4.45 -4.80 -4.53
N SER A 200 -4.16 -5.02 -3.24
CA SER A 200 -4.83 -6.07 -2.44
C SER A 200 -6.29 -5.72 -2.10
N ILE A 201 -6.64 -4.42 -2.12
CA ILE A 201 -7.98 -3.91 -1.80
C ILE A 201 -8.85 -3.80 -3.06
N SER A 202 -8.33 -3.15 -4.11
CA SER A 202 -9.05 -2.85 -5.36
C SER A 202 -8.11 -3.01 -6.58
N PRO A 203 -7.76 -4.25 -6.97
CA PRO A 203 -6.82 -4.49 -8.07
C PRO A 203 -7.32 -3.93 -9.40
N LYS A 204 -8.64 -3.95 -9.62
CA LYS A 204 -9.29 -3.43 -10.84
C LYS A 204 -9.03 -1.94 -11.10
N ILE A 205 -8.75 -1.17 -10.06
CA ILE A 205 -8.53 0.28 -10.14
C ILE A 205 -7.04 0.59 -10.17
N VAL A 206 -6.26 -0.09 -9.33
CA VAL A 206 -4.83 0.22 -9.14
C VAL A 206 -3.97 -0.33 -10.27
N LEU A 207 -4.26 -1.54 -10.77
CA LEU A 207 -3.44 -2.15 -11.81
C LEU A 207 -3.41 -1.31 -13.09
N PRO A 208 -4.54 -0.85 -13.67
CA PRO A 208 -4.48 0.05 -14.83
C PRO A 208 -3.67 1.31 -14.54
N ALA A 209 -3.84 1.90 -13.36
CA ALA A 209 -3.19 3.14 -12.98
C ALA A 209 -1.67 3.04 -12.77
N VAL A 210 -1.17 1.90 -12.27
CA VAL A 210 0.26 1.60 -12.17
C VAL A 210 0.84 1.35 -13.56
N MET A 211 0.04 0.84 -14.48
CA MET A 211 0.51 0.41 -15.79
C MET A 211 0.49 1.56 -16.80
N ASP A 212 -0.35 2.57 -16.59
CA ASP A 212 -0.23 3.89 -17.24
C ASP A 212 1.16 4.54 -17.02
N ILE A 213 1.89 4.14 -15.97
CA ILE A 213 3.19 4.71 -15.57
C ILE A 213 4.34 3.95 -16.27
N TYR A 214 4.11 2.72 -16.71
CA TYR A 214 5.11 1.89 -17.38
C TYR A 214 5.72 2.52 -18.66
N PRO A 215 4.95 3.19 -19.55
CA PRO A 215 5.50 3.89 -20.72
C PRO A 215 6.41 5.07 -20.36
N ALA A 216 6.28 5.61 -19.16
CA ALA A 216 7.14 6.68 -18.66
C ALA A 216 8.42 6.14 -18.00
N LEU A 217 8.50 4.82 -17.75
CA LEU A 217 9.72 4.12 -17.32
C LEU A 217 10.51 3.51 -18.49
N GLU A 218 9.88 3.30 -19.65
CA GLU A 218 10.53 2.79 -20.86
C GLU A 218 10.03 3.48 -22.14
N THR A 219 10.94 4.20 -22.78
CA THR A 219 10.89 4.63 -24.19
C THR A 219 10.82 3.49 -25.20
N LEU A 220 10.57 2.24 -24.83
CA LEU A 220 10.55 1.07 -25.73
C LEU A 220 9.62 -0.03 -25.18
N THR A 221 8.31 0.16 -25.25
CA THR A 221 7.28 -0.85 -25.66
C THR A 221 5.88 -0.28 -25.41
N GLU A 222 4.96 -0.52 -26.35
CA GLU A 222 3.78 0.33 -26.53
C GLU A 222 2.69 0.20 -25.42
N PRO A 223 2.22 1.32 -24.83
CA PRO A 223 1.25 1.36 -23.72
C PRO A 223 -0.09 0.65 -23.96
N HIS A 224 -0.57 0.67 -25.19
CA HIS A 224 -1.94 0.30 -25.51
C HIS A 224 -2.18 -1.21 -25.40
N ARG A 225 -1.18 -2.04 -25.74
CA ARG A 225 -1.27 -3.51 -25.60
C ARG A 225 -1.32 -3.96 -24.15
N LEU A 226 -0.64 -3.21 -23.28
CA LEU A 226 -0.53 -3.46 -21.85
C LEU A 226 -1.84 -3.16 -21.09
N LEU A 227 -2.49 -2.04 -21.45
CA LEU A 227 -3.81 -1.68 -20.93
C LEU A 227 -4.91 -2.64 -21.40
N GLN A 228 -4.84 -3.07 -22.66
CA GLN A 228 -5.73 -4.10 -23.21
C GLN A 228 -5.55 -5.46 -22.51
N ALA A 229 -4.31 -5.80 -22.15
CA ALA A 229 -3.96 -7.04 -21.48
C ALA A 229 -4.55 -7.18 -20.07
N LEU A 230 -4.67 -6.07 -19.34
CA LEU A 230 -5.10 -6.03 -17.94
C LEU A 230 -6.60 -5.82 -17.77
N GLN A 231 -7.24 -4.97 -18.59
CA GLN A 231 -8.69 -4.73 -18.49
C GLN A 231 -9.51 -6.00 -18.75
N MET A 232 -8.93 -6.95 -19.45
CA MET A 232 -9.63 -8.14 -19.88
C MET A 232 -9.19 -9.41 -19.15
N GLY A 233 -8.17 -9.36 -18.27
CA GLY A 233 -7.46 -10.56 -17.81
C GLY A 233 -6.79 -11.36 -18.94
N ARG A 234 -6.99 -10.94 -20.21
CA ARG A 234 -6.72 -11.68 -21.45
C ARG A 234 -5.26 -12.07 -21.62
N HIS A 235 -4.32 -11.37 -20.99
CA HIS A 235 -2.90 -11.45 -21.34
C HIS A 235 -2.00 -11.38 -20.09
N SER A 236 -2.44 -11.93 -18.95
CA SER A 236 -1.60 -11.97 -17.74
C SER A 236 -0.29 -12.74 -17.98
N VAL A 237 -0.36 -13.76 -18.83
CA VAL A 237 0.79 -14.54 -19.33
C VAL A 237 1.73 -13.66 -20.18
N ASN A 238 1.19 -12.93 -21.15
CA ASN A 238 1.98 -12.06 -22.03
C ASN A 238 2.59 -10.89 -21.24
N LEU A 239 1.88 -10.39 -20.23
CA LEU A 239 2.39 -9.39 -19.31
C LEU A 239 3.59 -9.91 -18.50
N MET A 240 3.53 -11.14 -17.96
CA MET A 240 4.70 -11.72 -17.28
C MET A 240 5.90 -11.83 -18.23
N ASN A 241 5.68 -12.23 -19.48
CA ASN A 241 6.72 -12.24 -20.51
C ASN A 241 7.31 -10.83 -20.76
N SER A 242 6.46 -9.80 -20.85
CA SER A 242 6.92 -8.42 -21.06
C SER A 242 7.64 -7.81 -19.86
N LEU A 243 7.49 -8.40 -18.67
CA LEU A 243 8.20 -7.97 -17.45
C LEU A 243 9.58 -8.62 -17.29
N LEU A 244 9.86 -9.72 -18.00
CA LEU A 244 11.16 -10.40 -17.95
C LEU A 244 12.35 -9.48 -18.29
N PRO A 245 12.29 -8.60 -19.30
CA PRO A 245 13.35 -7.63 -19.58
C PRO A 245 13.62 -6.68 -18.41
N GLY A 246 12.59 -6.32 -17.64
CA GLY A 246 12.68 -5.44 -16.47
C GLY A 246 13.42 -6.03 -15.27
N LEU A 247 13.75 -7.33 -15.29
CA LEU A 247 14.78 -7.92 -14.44
C LEU A 247 16.15 -7.60 -15.03
N ASP A 248 16.64 -6.40 -14.73
CA ASP A 248 17.90 -5.85 -15.21
C ASP A 248 18.85 -5.57 -14.04
N GLN A 249 20.04 -6.16 -14.08
CA GLN A 249 21.10 -5.97 -13.09
C GLN A 249 21.69 -4.56 -13.08
N ASN A 250 21.64 -3.86 -14.22
CA ASN A 250 22.19 -2.51 -14.36
C ASN A 250 21.26 -1.45 -13.75
N ASP A 251 19.98 -1.77 -13.56
CA ASP A 251 18.99 -0.88 -12.99
C ASP A 251 18.22 -1.56 -11.84
N MET A 252 18.83 -1.47 -10.65
CA MET A 252 18.24 -1.95 -9.40
C MET A 252 16.87 -1.35 -9.07
N GLY A 253 16.56 -0.14 -9.57
CA GLY A 253 15.25 0.48 -9.39
C GLY A 253 14.17 -0.20 -10.22
N LYS A 254 14.47 -0.47 -11.50
CA LYS A 254 13.62 -1.25 -12.39
C LYS A 254 13.45 -2.67 -11.88
N CYS A 255 14.55 -3.35 -11.54
CA CYS A 255 14.53 -4.73 -11.04
C CYS A 255 13.61 -4.89 -9.82
N LEU A 256 13.71 -4.01 -8.82
CA LEU A 256 12.85 -4.03 -7.63
C LEU A 256 11.38 -3.81 -7.96
N THR A 257 11.08 -2.88 -8.87
CA THR A 257 9.71 -2.58 -9.30
C THR A 257 9.10 -3.77 -10.05
N THR A 258 9.88 -4.39 -10.94
CA THR A 258 9.52 -5.62 -11.66
C THR A 258 9.18 -6.75 -10.69
N PHE A 259 9.99 -6.99 -9.65
CA PHE A 259 9.69 -7.98 -8.62
C PHE A 259 8.38 -7.71 -7.88
N GLN A 260 8.09 -6.44 -7.59
CA GLN A 260 6.84 -6.08 -6.92
C GLN A 260 5.63 -6.33 -7.81
N ILE A 261 5.71 -5.98 -9.09
CA ILE A 261 4.65 -6.22 -10.07
C ILE A 261 4.44 -7.72 -10.26
N VAL A 262 5.51 -8.49 -10.50
CA VAL A 262 5.44 -9.95 -10.62
C VAL A 262 4.86 -10.57 -9.34
N GLY A 263 5.32 -10.12 -8.16
CA GLY A 263 4.78 -10.58 -6.88
C GLY A 263 3.29 -10.28 -6.70
N VAL A 264 2.79 -9.17 -7.22
CA VAL A 264 1.35 -8.88 -7.23
C VAL A 264 0.63 -9.80 -8.22
N LEU A 265 1.15 -9.99 -9.44
CA LEU A 265 0.56 -10.83 -10.47
C LEU A 265 0.42 -12.29 -10.02
N VAL A 266 1.47 -12.89 -9.46
CA VAL A 266 1.46 -14.27 -8.97
C VAL A 266 0.48 -14.48 -7.81
N ASN A 267 0.20 -13.44 -7.01
CA ASN A 267 -0.82 -13.51 -5.96
C ASN A 267 -2.26 -13.37 -6.49
N LEU A 268 -2.44 -12.82 -7.68
CA LEU A 268 -3.75 -12.58 -8.29
C LEU A 268 -4.14 -13.66 -9.31
N ILE A 269 -3.16 -14.33 -9.93
CA ILE A 269 -3.35 -15.28 -11.00
C ILE A 269 -2.95 -16.68 -10.53
N PRO A 270 -3.84 -17.67 -10.55
CA PRO A 270 -3.45 -19.05 -10.32
C PRO A 270 -2.54 -19.51 -11.45
N LEU A 271 -1.27 -19.80 -11.14
CA LEU A 271 -0.29 -20.33 -12.09
C LEU A 271 -0.53 -21.83 -12.31
N VAL A 272 -1.52 -22.15 -13.14
CA VAL A 272 -1.86 -23.52 -13.52
C VAL A 272 -1.98 -23.57 -15.04
N ASP A 273 -1.37 -24.58 -15.65
CA ASP A 273 -1.60 -24.84 -17.06
C ASP A 273 -2.98 -25.48 -17.27
N CYS A 274 -3.87 -24.71 -17.90
CA CYS A 274 -5.22 -25.07 -18.27
C CYS A 274 -5.40 -25.17 -19.79
N SER A 275 -4.31 -25.29 -20.56
CA SER A 275 -4.35 -25.29 -22.04
C SER A 275 -5.19 -26.43 -22.63
N GLU A 276 -5.25 -27.58 -21.95
CA GLU A 276 -6.08 -28.71 -22.35
C GLU A 276 -7.59 -28.46 -22.18
N ALA A 277 -7.99 -27.45 -21.41
CA ALA A 277 -9.41 -27.16 -21.13
C ALA A 277 -10.21 -26.84 -22.40
N ILE A 278 -9.55 -26.32 -23.45
CA ILE A 278 -10.14 -25.99 -24.75
C ILE A 278 -10.72 -27.24 -25.42
N PHE A 279 -10.10 -28.41 -25.21
CA PHE A 279 -10.55 -29.67 -25.81
C PHE A 279 -11.57 -30.41 -24.94
N LEU A 280 -11.59 -30.12 -23.64
CA LEU A 280 -12.42 -30.82 -22.65
C LEU A 280 -13.76 -30.11 -22.39
N ARG A 281 -13.84 -28.80 -22.64
CA ARG A 281 -14.99 -27.96 -22.30
C ARG A 281 -15.53 -27.22 -23.51
N SER A 282 -16.81 -27.41 -23.78
CA SER A 282 -17.54 -26.72 -24.86
C SER A 282 -18.25 -25.44 -24.40
N ASP A 283 -18.22 -25.14 -23.10
CA ASP A 283 -18.90 -24.00 -22.48
C ASP A 283 -18.01 -22.75 -22.33
N LEU A 284 -16.84 -22.75 -22.96
CA LEU A 284 -15.89 -21.64 -22.93
C LEU A 284 -16.20 -20.60 -24.02
N SER A 285 -16.16 -19.33 -23.63
CA SER A 285 -16.13 -18.22 -24.58
C SER A 285 -14.81 -18.20 -25.37
N GLU A 286 -14.78 -17.54 -26.53
CA GLU A 286 -13.55 -17.42 -27.34
C GLU A 286 -12.40 -16.75 -26.55
N ASP A 287 -12.73 -15.78 -25.70
CA ASP A 287 -11.77 -15.12 -24.81
C ASP A 287 -11.16 -16.09 -23.78
N GLU A 288 -11.98 -16.99 -23.22
CA GLU A 288 -11.50 -18.00 -22.26
C GLU A 288 -10.66 -19.08 -22.94
N LYS A 289 -10.97 -19.44 -24.19
CA LYS A 289 -10.14 -20.38 -24.97
C LYS A 289 -8.76 -19.81 -25.24
N GLU A 290 -8.68 -18.54 -25.65
CA GLU A 290 -7.39 -17.87 -25.86
C GLU A 290 -6.57 -17.81 -24.57
N LEU A 291 -7.22 -17.47 -23.45
CA LEU A 291 -6.57 -17.41 -22.13
C LEU A 291 -6.05 -18.79 -21.69
N CYS A 292 -6.86 -19.84 -21.82
CA CYS A 292 -6.44 -21.22 -21.53
C CYS A 292 -5.26 -21.62 -22.42
N SER A 293 -5.28 -21.30 -23.71
CA SER A 293 -4.17 -21.63 -24.61
C SER A 293 -2.87 -20.96 -24.15
N ALA A 294 -2.96 -19.71 -23.72
CA ALA A 294 -1.81 -18.96 -23.25
C ALA A 294 -1.16 -19.56 -21.98
N THR A 295 -1.90 -20.28 -21.12
CA THR A 295 -1.33 -20.83 -19.88
C THR A 295 -0.25 -21.88 -20.11
N ALA A 296 -0.18 -22.49 -21.30
CA ALA A 296 0.89 -23.40 -21.69
C ALA A 296 2.29 -22.76 -21.56
N ASN A 297 2.36 -21.43 -21.69
CA ASN A 297 3.63 -20.69 -21.60
C ASN A 297 4.10 -20.47 -20.16
N PHE A 298 3.31 -20.79 -19.13
CA PHE A 298 3.71 -20.53 -17.74
C PHE A 298 5.01 -21.23 -17.36
N ASP A 299 5.20 -22.48 -17.81
CA ASP A 299 6.41 -23.25 -17.49
C ASP A 299 7.66 -22.56 -18.06
N SER A 300 7.60 -22.16 -19.33
CA SER A 300 8.68 -21.40 -19.97
C SER A 300 8.95 -20.05 -19.30
N ILE A 301 7.90 -19.32 -18.92
CA ILE A 301 8.02 -18.02 -18.23
C ILE A 301 8.71 -18.18 -16.89
N ILE A 302 8.29 -19.17 -16.10
CA ILE A 302 8.87 -19.44 -14.78
C ILE A 302 10.34 -19.86 -14.93
N ALA A 303 10.66 -20.71 -15.90
CA ALA A 303 12.03 -21.10 -16.19
C ALA A 303 12.90 -19.88 -16.54
N MET A 304 12.48 -19.03 -17.49
CA MET A 304 13.21 -17.82 -17.86
C MET A 304 13.38 -16.83 -16.70
N PHE A 305 12.36 -16.71 -15.85
CA PHE A 305 12.41 -15.85 -14.66
C PHE A 305 13.43 -16.38 -13.64
N MET A 306 13.44 -17.70 -13.40
CA MET A 306 14.39 -18.35 -12.50
C MET A 306 15.82 -18.29 -13.03
N ASP A 307 16.03 -18.48 -14.33
CA ASP A 307 17.35 -18.34 -14.97
C ASP A 307 17.90 -16.93 -14.81
N LYS A 308 17.07 -15.90 -15.05
CA LYS A 308 17.46 -14.51 -14.80
C LYS A 308 17.78 -14.24 -13.34
N LEU A 309 16.98 -14.77 -12.41
CA LEU A 309 17.24 -14.64 -10.98
C LEU A 309 18.59 -15.25 -10.57
N LEU A 310 18.88 -16.46 -11.07
CA LEU A 310 20.13 -17.16 -10.81
C LEU A 310 21.33 -16.42 -11.43
N SER A 311 21.17 -15.88 -12.63
CA SER A 311 22.18 -15.04 -13.28
C SER A 311 22.51 -13.83 -12.41
N ILE A 312 21.48 -13.09 -11.99
CA ILE A 312 21.63 -11.92 -11.11
C ILE A 312 22.32 -12.30 -9.80
N MET A 313 21.93 -13.42 -9.15
CA MET A 313 22.57 -13.88 -7.92
C MET A 313 24.05 -14.26 -8.11
N THR A 314 24.37 -14.90 -9.23
CA THR A 314 25.75 -15.33 -9.53
C THR A 314 26.65 -14.11 -9.72
N GLU A 315 26.20 -13.13 -10.49
CA GLU A 315 26.96 -11.89 -10.70
C GLU A 315 27.15 -11.08 -9.42
N TYR A 316 26.12 -10.97 -8.57
CA TYR A 316 26.28 -10.33 -7.24
C TYR A 316 27.24 -11.12 -6.34
N GLY A 317 27.23 -12.44 -6.44
CA GLY A 317 28.19 -13.30 -5.75
C GLY A 317 29.62 -13.04 -6.20
N GLU A 318 29.86 -12.97 -7.51
CA GLU A 318 31.18 -12.69 -8.08
C GLU A 318 31.68 -11.27 -7.76
N ALA A 319 30.81 -10.26 -7.83
CA ALA A 319 31.15 -8.88 -7.45
C ALA A 319 31.51 -8.76 -5.97
N ALA A 320 30.81 -9.49 -5.09
CA ALA A 320 31.11 -9.54 -3.66
C ALA A 320 32.44 -10.25 -3.37
N VAL A 321 32.77 -11.31 -4.11
CA VAL A 321 34.07 -11.99 -3.99
C VAL A 321 35.21 -11.07 -4.46
N PHE A 322 35.04 -10.37 -5.59
CA PHE A 322 36.05 -9.43 -6.10
C PHE A 322 36.33 -8.27 -5.13
N THR A 323 35.30 -7.71 -4.49
CA THR A 323 35.48 -6.64 -3.50
C THR A 323 36.16 -7.14 -2.22
N VAL A 324 35.90 -8.38 -1.79
CA VAL A 324 36.63 -9.00 -0.68
C VAL A 324 38.11 -9.20 -1.02
N PHE A 325 38.41 -9.67 -2.24
CA PHE A 325 39.80 -9.82 -2.72
C PHE A 325 40.52 -8.48 -2.86
N GLU A 326 39.88 -7.42 -3.36
CA GLU A 326 40.48 -6.08 -3.41
C GLU A 326 40.80 -5.54 -2.00
N LEU A 327 39.90 -5.73 -1.03
CA LEU A 327 40.14 -5.30 0.35
C LEU A 327 41.27 -6.09 1.03
N GLU A 328 41.42 -7.39 0.74
CA GLU A 328 42.53 -8.20 1.24
C GLU A 328 43.88 -7.81 0.59
N VAL A 329 43.88 -7.44 -0.69
CA VAL A 329 45.07 -6.94 -1.39
C VAL A 329 45.48 -5.55 -0.89
N ASP A 330 44.53 -4.64 -0.66
CA ASP A 330 44.82 -3.31 -0.09
C ASP A 330 45.31 -3.40 1.36
N GLN A 331 44.78 -4.32 2.17
CA GLN A 331 45.28 -4.55 3.53
C GLN A 331 46.70 -5.11 3.53
N SER A 332 46.99 -6.10 2.69
CA SER A 332 48.33 -6.69 2.60
C SER A 332 49.37 -5.71 2.03
N LEU A 333 49.01 -4.85 1.07
CA LEU A 333 49.87 -3.77 0.59
C LEU A 333 50.16 -2.73 1.67
N ASN A 334 49.17 -2.34 2.47
CA ASN A 334 49.35 -1.39 3.58
C ASN A 334 50.21 -1.97 4.71
N GLU A 335 50.13 -3.28 4.99
CA GLU A 335 51.02 -3.95 5.94
C GLU A 335 52.47 -3.98 5.45
N ILE A 336 52.71 -4.19 4.15
CA ILE A 336 54.06 -4.16 3.57
C ILE A 336 54.65 -2.74 3.62
N ILE A 337 53.85 -1.71 3.32
CA ILE A 337 54.29 -0.30 3.38
C ILE A 337 54.66 0.09 4.82
N ASN A 338 53.88 -0.31 5.82
CA ASN A 338 54.16 -0.03 7.24
C ASN A 338 55.40 -0.77 7.80
N VAL A 339 55.90 -1.80 7.11
CA VAL A 339 57.14 -2.51 7.48
C VAL A 339 58.37 -1.89 6.78
N MET A 340 58.16 -1.04 5.77
CA MET A 340 59.21 -0.37 5.00
C MET A 340 59.48 1.09 5.42
N GLU A 341 58.62 1.69 6.25
CA GLU A 341 58.90 2.91 7.04
C GLU A 341 59.50 2.55 8.41
#